data_AF-A0A848YDW2-F1
#
_entry.id   AF-A0A848YDW2-F1
#
_cell.length_a   1.000
_cell.length_b   1.000
_cell.length_c   1.000
_cell.angle_alpha   90.00
_cell.angle_beta   90.00
_cell.angle_gamma   90.00
#
_symmetry.space_group_name_H-M   'P 1'
#
loop_
_entity.id
_entity.type
_entity.pdbx_description
1 polymer ?
#
loop_
_entity_poly.entity_id
_entity_poly.type
_entity_poly.pdbx_seq_one_letter_code
_entity_poly.pdbx_strand_id
1 'polypeptide(L)'
;MPKQLSQAQIDSYHQDGFLSPLTLFSPEEAASIRRELEAAEARWPEAFEGAGRNNAHLNLTFLDAIVHHPRLLDAVEDLIGPDILAYGSVLFIKEPQDVGFVSWHQDCRYMGLEPHHSAVSAWIALTPSNPTNGCMSMIPGSHK
;
A
#
# COMPACT_ATOMS: atom_id res chain seq x y z
N MET A 1 -10.09 -13.87 17.38
CA MET A 1 -8.96 -14.63 16.81
C MET A 1 -8.58 -13.95 15.52
N PRO A 2 -7.29 -13.92 15.15
CA PRO A 2 -6.87 -13.31 13.90
C PRO A 2 -7.58 -13.94 12.69
N LYS A 3 -7.96 -13.13 11.71
CA LYS A 3 -8.65 -13.53 10.49
C LYS A 3 -7.69 -13.94 9.38
N GLN A 4 -6.60 -13.19 9.21
CA GLN A 4 -5.66 -13.33 8.12
C GLN A 4 -4.20 -13.43 8.59
N LEU A 5 -3.81 -12.69 9.63
CA LEU A 5 -2.44 -12.70 10.17
C LEU A 5 -2.29 -13.76 11.26
N SER A 6 -1.11 -14.36 11.37
CA SER A 6 -0.77 -15.15 12.56
C SER A 6 -0.44 -14.24 13.75
N GLN A 7 -0.57 -14.76 14.98
CA GLN A 7 -0.18 -13.99 16.17
C GLN A 7 1.28 -13.51 16.10
N ALA A 8 2.20 -14.35 15.59
CA ALA A 8 3.60 -13.97 15.43
C ALA A 8 3.81 -12.79 14.45
N GLN A 9 2.98 -12.69 13.41
CA GLN A 9 3.03 -11.56 12.48
C GLN A 9 2.49 -10.28 13.11
N ILE A 10 1.41 -10.38 13.90
CA ILE A 10 0.86 -9.25 14.67
C ILE A 10 1.91 -8.75 15.67
N ASP A 11 2.56 -9.67 16.39
CA ASP A 11 3.59 -9.34 17.37
C ASP A 11 4.80 -8.66 16.72
N SER A 12 5.26 -9.15 15.56
CA SER A 12 6.34 -8.51 14.78
C SER A 12 5.93 -7.12 14.27
N TYR A 13 4.70 -6.95 13.77
CA TYR A 13 4.19 -5.63 13.37
C TYR A 13 4.25 -4.62 14.53
N HIS A 14 3.81 -5.01 15.73
CA HIS A 14 3.89 -4.13 16.90
C HIS A 14 5.33 -3.91 17.41
N GLN A 15 6.22 -4.89 17.24
CA GLN A 15 7.62 -4.76 17.62
C GLN A 15 8.39 -3.82 16.69
N ASP A 16 8.24 -4.02 15.38
CA ASP A 16 9.07 -3.44 14.32
C ASP A 16 8.40 -2.27 13.60
N GLY A 17 7.09 -2.12 13.68
CA GLY A 17 6.32 -1.05 13.04
C GLY A 17 5.95 -1.32 11.59
N PHE A 18 6.27 -2.50 11.06
CA PHE A 18 5.87 -2.94 9.72
C PHE A 18 5.84 -4.48 9.63
N LEU A 19 5.13 -5.00 8.64
CA LEU A 19 5.08 -6.43 8.31
C LEU A 19 5.34 -6.62 6.82
N SER A 20 6.30 -7.47 6.48
CA SER A 20 6.55 -7.89 5.10
C SER A 20 7.33 -9.22 5.08
N PRO A 21 7.04 -10.14 4.14
CA PRO A 21 6.00 -10.06 3.11
C PRO A 21 4.62 -10.52 3.62
N LEU A 22 3.55 -10.03 2.97
CA LEU A 22 2.19 -10.55 3.08
C LEU A 22 1.64 -10.79 1.66
N THR A 23 1.27 -12.03 1.33
CA THR A 23 0.75 -12.37 -0.01
C THR A 23 -0.74 -12.06 -0.11
N LEU A 24 -1.07 -10.94 -0.77
CA LEU A 24 -2.45 -10.58 -1.09
C LEU A 24 -2.90 -11.05 -2.47
N PHE A 25 -1.98 -11.17 -3.43
CA PHE A 25 -2.27 -11.58 -4.81
C PHE A 25 -1.22 -12.59 -5.27
N SER A 26 -1.63 -13.53 -6.12
CA SER A 26 -0.70 -14.32 -6.90
C SER A 26 0.05 -13.43 -7.91
N PRO A 27 1.22 -13.85 -8.42
CA PRO A 27 1.92 -13.09 -9.46
C PRO A 27 1.07 -12.84 -10.72
N GLU A 28 0.16 -13.75 -11.06
CA GLU A 28 -0.74 -13.60 -12.21
C GLU A 28 -1.84 -12.58 -11.94
N GLU A 29 -2.44 -12.61 -10.75
CA GLU A 29 -3.44 -11.61 -10.31
C GLU A 29 -2.82 -10.21 -10.30
N ALA A 30 -1.64 -10.06 -9.69
CA ALA A 30 -0.91 -8.79 -9.66
C ALA A 30 -0.57 -8.30 -11.08
N ALA A 31 -0.13 -9.20 -11.97
CA ALA A 31 0.13 -8.87 -13.37
C ALA A 31 -1.14 -8.47 -14.13
N SER A 32 -2.31 -9.03 -13.78
CA SER A 32 -3.58 -8.62 -14.39
C SER A 32 -3.99 -7.22 -13.98
N ILE A 33 -3.93 -6.92 -12.68
CA ILE A 33 -4.19 -5.58 -12.14
C ILE A 33 -3.25 -4.57 -12.77
N ARG A 34 -1.96 -4.91 -12.90
CA ARG A 34 -0.97 -4.07 -13.58
C ARG A 34 -1.37 -3.75 -15.03
N ARG A 35 -1.83 -4.74 -15.80
CA ARG A 35 -2.25 -4.50 -17.19
C ARG A 35 -3.46 -3.56 -17.26
N GLU A 36 -4.39 -3.63 -16.31
CA GLU A 36 -5.51 -2.69 -16.23
C GLU A 36 -5.04 -1.26 -15.91
N LEU A 37 -4.06 -1.12 -15.02
CA LEU A 37 -3.42 0.16 -14.74
C LEU A 37 -2.72 0.74 -15.96
N GLU A 38 -1.87 -0.04 -16.63
CA GLU A 38 -1.15 0.41 -17.84
C GLU A 38 -2.11 0.78 -18.98
N ALA A 39 -3.22 0.04 -19.13
CA ALA A 39 -4.26 0.38 -20.10
C ALA A 39 -4.99 1.69 -19.75
N ALA A 40 -5.22 1.96 -18.46
CA ALA A 40 -5.79 3.21 -18.01
C ALA A 40 -4.83 4.39 -18.21
N GLU A 41 -3.54 4.22 -17.91
CA GLU A 41 -2.49 5.20 -18.17
C GLU A 41 -2.39 5.55 -19.66
N ALA A 42 -2.43 4.55 -20.54
CA ALA A 42 -2.40 4.77 -21.98
C ALA A 42 -3.64 5.52 -22.50
N ARG A 43 -4.80 5.32 -21.86
CA ARG A 43 -6.06 5.96 -22.26
C ARG A 43 -6.20 7.37 -21.71
N TRP A 44 -5.70 7.64 -20.51
CA TRP A 44 -5.86 8.90 -19.79
C TRP A 44 -4.56 9.34 -19.10
N PRO A 45 -3.49 9.64 -19.86
CA PRO A 45 -2.16 9.89 -19.29
C PRO A 45 -2.15 11.03 -18.27
N GLU A 46 -2.85 12.14 -18.55
CA GLU A 46 -2.93 13.30 -17.67
C GLU A 46 -3.58 12.98 -16.30
N ALA A 47 -4.39 11.91 -16.22
CA ALA A 47 -5.02 11.48 -14.97
C ALA A 47 -4.05 10.81 -13.99
N PHE A 48 -2.86 10.42 -14.43
CA PHE A 48 -1.85 9.72 -13.62
C PHE A 48 -0.60 10.58 -13.36
N GLU A 49 -0.69 11.89 -13.60
CA GLU A 49 0.38 12.83 -13.30
C GLU A 49 0.16 13.55 -11.97
N GLY A 50 1.25 13.76 -11.22
CA GLY A 50 1.23 14.53 -9.96
C GLY A 50 0.10 14.11 -9.02
N ALA A 51 -0.80 15.04 -8.72
CA ALA A 51 -1.93 14.82 -7.82
C ALA A 51 -2.99 13.84 -8.36
N GLY A 52 -3.02 13.57 -9.67
CA GLY A 52 -3.94 12.60 -10.28
C GLY A 52 -3.71 11.16 -9.81
N ARG A 53 -2.51 10.85 -9.30
CA ARG A 53 -2.18 9.55 -8.68
C ARG A 53 -2.89 9.32 -7.35
N ASN A 54 -3.42 10.36 -6.73
CA ASN A 54 -4.12 10.27 -5.45
C ASN A 54 -5.57 9.84 -5.66
N ASN A 55 -6.03 8.90 -4.86
CA ASN A 55 -7.41 8.43 -4.79
C ASN A 55 -7.97 7.93 -6.13
N ALA A 56 -7.11 7.39 -6.99
CA ALA A 56 -7.51 6.80 -8.28
C ALA A 56 -8.52 5.63 -8.10
N HIS A 57 -8.55 4.98 -6.94
CA HIS A 57 -9.58 3.99 -6.58
C HIS A 57 -11.01 4.53 -6.66
N LEU A 58 -11.24 5.83 -6.45
CA LEU A 58 -12.57 6.44 -6.58
C LEU A 58 -13.09 6.48 -8.03
N ASN A 59 -12.20 6.36 -9.02
CA ASN A 59 -12.54 6.47 -10.43
C ASN A 59 -12.32 5.16 -11.20
N LEU A 60 -11.52 4.23 -10.66
CA LEU A 60 -11.12 3.00 -11.33
C LEU A 60 -11.53 1.79 -10.47
N THR A 61 -12.52 1.05 -10.95
CA THR A 61 -13.14 -0.07 -10.21
C THR A 61 -12.15 -1.17 -9.85
N PHE A 62 -11.12 -1.41 -10.66
CA PHE A 62 -10.10 -2.42 -10.35
C PHE A 62 -9.18 -1.99 -9.19
N LEU A 63 -8.96 -0.68 -8.99
CA LEU A 63 -8.25 -0.15 -7.83
C LEU A 63 -9.16 -0.14 -6.59
N ASP A 64 -10.44 0.19 -6.76
CA ASP A 64 -11.45 0.09 -5.70
C ASP A 64 -11.56 -1.34 -5.15
N ALA A 65 -11.52 -2.33 -6.04
CA ALA A 65 -11.53 -3.75 -5.67
C ALA A 65 -10.32 -4.15 -4.81
N ILE A 66 -9.17 -3.47 -4.96
CA ILE A 66 -8.00 -3.70 -4.09
C ILE A 66 -8.27 -3.14 -2.70
N VAL A 67 -8.77 -1.89 -2.61
CA VAL A 67 -9.07 -1.21 -1.34
C VAL A 67 -10.09 -2.01 -0.52
N HIS A 68 -11.07 -2.63 -1.19
CA HIS A 68 -12.11 -3.45 -0.55
C HIS A 68 -11.78 -4.96 -0.53
N HIS A 69 -10.54 -5.36 -0.86
CA HIS A 69 -10.20 -6.77 -0.95
C HIS A 69 -10.28 -7.46 0.45
N PRO A 70 -11.01 -8.58 0.62
CA PRO A 70 -11.19 -9.22 1.93
C PRO A 70 -9.88 -9.57 2.64
N ARG A 71 -8.92 -10.22 1.95
CA ARG A 71 -7.58 -10.51 2.51
C ARG A 71 -6.83 -9.27 3.01
N LEU A 72 -7.04 -8.11 2.39
CA LEU A 72 -6.44 -6.85 2.84
C LEU A 72 -7.16 -6.35 4.09
N LEU A 73 -8.48 -6.25 4.05
CA LEU A 73 -9.29 -5.75 5.16
C LEU A 73 -9.18 -6.64 6.39
N ASP A 74 -9.17 -7.97 6.23
CA ASP A 74 -8.96 -8.92 7.32
C ASP A 74 -7.56 -8.74 7.97
N ALA A 75 -6.53 -8.49 7.17
CA ALA A 75 -5.18 -8.24 7.69
C ALA A 75 -5.08 -6.89 8.41
N VAL A 76 -5.76 -5.85 7.93
CA VAL A 76 -5.82 -4.55 8.60
C VAL A 76 -6.63 -4.64 9.88
N GLU A 77 -7.78 -5.34 9.85
CA GLU A 77 -8.63 -5.55 11.02
C GLU A 77 -7.88 -6.28 12.15
N ASP A 78 -7.05 -7.26 11.81
CA ASP A 78 -6.20 -7.96 12.78
C ASP A 78 -5.21 -7.02 13.51
N LEU A 79 -4.91 -5.84 12.95
CA LEU A 79 -4.00 -4.86 13.53
C LEU A 79 -4.71 -3.72 14.27
N ILE A 80 -5.79 -3.16 13.70
CA ILE A 80 -6.44 -1.95 14.23
C ILE A 80 -7.89 -2.15 14.70
N GLY A 81 -8.45 -3.35 14.51
CA GLY A 81 -9.85 -3.63 14.79
C GLY A 81 -10.79 -3.36 13.60
N PRO A 82 -12.10 -3.60 13.79
CA PRO A 82 -13.05 -3.71 12.68
C PRO A 82 -13.49 -2.38 12.08
N ASP A 83 -13.28 -1.27 12.78
CA ASP A 83 -13.72 0.06 12.35
C ASP A 83 -12.70 0.68 11.39
N ILE A 84 -12.73 0.22 10.13
CA ILE A 84 -11.77 0.60 9.10
C ILE A 84 -12.34 1.72 8.22
N LEU A 85 -11.56 2.80 8.05
CA LEU A 85 -11.79 3.85 7.07
C LEU A 85 -10.65 3.88 6.05
N ALA A 86 -10.97 3.74 4.76
CA ALA A 86 -10.02 4.00 3.69
C ALA A 86 -9.81 5.51 3.53
N TYR A 87 -8.77 6.06 4.19
CA TYR A 87 -8.46 7.49 4.16
C TYR A 87 -8.09 7.99 2.76
N GLY A 88 -7.34 7.16 2.00
CA GLY A 88 -6.95 7.46 0.64
C GLY A 88 -6.00 6.42 0.07
N SER A 89 -5.68 6.55 -1.21
CA SER A 89 -4.68 5.73 -1.89
C SER A 89 -3.74 6.61 -2.72
N VAL A 90 -2.52 6.15 -2.96
CA VAL A 90 -1.58 6.82 -3.85
C VAL A 90 -0.92 5.78 -4.74
N LEU A 91 -0.90 6.04 -6.05
CA LEU A 91 -0.15 5.22 -7.00
C LEU A 91 1.33 5.62 -6.99
N PHE A 92 2.20 4.70 -6.59
CA PHE A 92 3.65 4.86 -6.65
C PHE A 92 4.21 4.19 -7.92
N ILE A 93 4.26 4.97 -9.00
CA ILE A 93 4.76 4.53 -10.31
C ILE A 93 6.16 5.11 -10.50
N LYS A 94 7.15 4.20 -10.65
CA LYS A 94 8.56 4.54 -10.91
C LYS A 94 8.99 3.93 -12.23
N GLU A 95 9.28 4.79 -13.20
CA GLU A 95 9.78 4.36 -14.49
C GLU A 95 11.26 3.93 -14.40
N PRO A 96 11.72 3.07 -15.31
CA PRO A 96 13.15 2.75 -15.41
C PRO A 96 13.98 4.03 -15.52
N GLN A 97 15.08 4.08 -14.76
CA GLN A 97 16.01 5.22 -14.72
C GLN A 97 15.45 6.51 -14.07
N ASP A 98 14.27 6.45 -13.46
CA ASP A 98 13.78 7.54 -12.62
C ASP A 98 14.73 7.75 -11.42
N VAL A 99 15.24 8.97 -11.28
CA VAL A 99 16.15 9.38 -10.19
C VAL A 99 15.38 9.83 -8.94
N GLY A 100 14.05 9.96 -9.05
CA GLY A 100 13.16 10.32 -7.96
C GLY A 100 13.18 9.29 -6.83
N PHE A 101 13.30 9.80 -5.60
CA PHE A 101 13.21 8.98 -4.41
C PHE A 101 12.25 9.60 -3.39
N VAL A 102 11.68 8.73 -2.56
CA VAL A 102 10.90 9.14 -1.40
C VAL A 102 11.86 9.16 -0.21
N SER A 103 12.07 10.34 0.38
CA SER A 103 12.94 10.50 1.54
C SER A 103 12.37 9.82 2.78
N TRP A 104 13.19 9.55 3.80
CA TRP A 104 12.71 9.12 5.11
C TRP A 104 11.62 10.06 5.64
N HIS A 105 10.48 9.49 6.05
CA HIS A 105 9.34 10.21 6.60
C HIS A 105 8.47 9.28 7.44
N GLN A 106 7.47 9.84 8.11
CA GLN A 106 6.40 9.12 8.80
C GLN A 106 5.06 9.59 8.24
N ASP A 107 4.25 8.65 7.73
CA ASP A 107 3.01 8.95 7.03
C ASP A 107 2.04 9.80 7.86
N CYS A 108 1.75 9.40 9.11
CA CYS A 108 0.80 10.11 9.95
C CYS A 108 1.17 11.58 10.15
N ARG A 109 2.46 11.87 10.35
CA ARG A 109 2.95 13.25 10.51
C ARG A 109 2.82 14.04 9.21
N TYR A 110 3.11 13.41 8.08
CA TYR A 110 3.00 14.03 6.77
C TYR A 110 1.54 14.31 6.38
N MET A 111 0.64 13.38 6.71
CA MET A 111 -0.79 13.44 6.39
C MET A 111 -1.61 14.22 7.43
N GLY A 112 -1.04 14.56 8.59
CA GLY A 112 -1.75 15.25 9.67
C GLY A 112 -2.80 14.40 10.38
N LEU A 113 -2.59 13.08 10.43
CA LEU A 113 -3.50 12.13 11.08
C LEU A 113 -3.17 11.97 12.56
N GLU A 114 -4.16 12.10 13.44
CA GLU A 114 -4.04 11.83 14.87
C GLU A 114 -5.20 10.92 15.37
N PRO A 115 -4.94 10.01 16.33
CA PRO A 115 -3.62 9.70 16.91
C PRO A 115 -2.76 8.86 15.94
N HIS A 116 -1.44 9.06 15.94
CA HIS A 116 -0.54 8.44 14.93
C HIS A 116 -0.55 6.89 14.91
N HIS A 117 -1.03 6.25 15.97
CA HIS A 117 -1.09 4.78 16.06
C HIS A 117 -2.39 4.18 15.52
N SER A 118 -3.35 5.00 15.05
CA SER A 118 -4.63 4.52 14.52
C SER A 118 -4.66 4.34 13.00
N ALA A 119 -3.56 4.61 12.30
CA ALA A 119 -3.47 4.48 10.85
C ALA A 119 -2.48 3.39 10.43
N VAL A 120 -2.84 2.66 9.38
CA VAL A 120 -2.01 1.63 8.76
C VAL A 120 -1.94 1.90 7.26
N SER A 121 -0.73 1.90 6.71
CA SER A 121 -0.49 1.98 5.27
C SER A 121 -0.26 0.57 4.72
N ALA A 122 -1.12 0.13 3.79
CA ALA A 122 -0.91 -1.10 3.04
C ALA A 122 -0.23 -0.80 1.70
N TRP A 123 1.04 -1.20 1.55
CA TRP A 123 1.77 -1.07 0.31
C TRP A 123 1.70 -2.36 -0.51
N ILE A 124 1.17 -2.29 -1.73
CA ILE A 124 0.85 -3.45 -2.56
C ILE A 124 1.69 -3.42 -3.83
N ALA A 125 2.56 -4.42 -4.00
CA ALA A 125 3.40 -4.56 -5.18
C ALA A 125 2.60 -5.15 -6.36
N LEU A 126 2.45 -4.37 -7.44
CA LEU A 126 1.93 -4.87 -8.73
C LEU A 126 3.05 -5.33 -9.68
N THR A 127 4.30 -5.08 -9.28
CA THR A 127 5.54 -5.53 -9.93
C THR A 127 6.49 -6.10 -8.87
N PRO A 128 7.47 -6.94 -9.25
CA PRO A 128 8.56 -7.29 -8.34
C PRO A 128 9.20 -6.01 -7.82
N SER A 129 9.34 -5.88 -6.49
CA SER A 129 9.91 -4.70 -5.83
C SER A 129 11.17 -5.12 -5.10
N ASN A 130 12.32 -4.59 -5.53
CA ASN A 130 13.64 -5.00 -5.09
C ASN A 130 14.61 -3.79 -5.03
N PRO A 131 15.83 -3.96 -4.51
CA PRO A 131 16.76 -2.84 -4.33
C PRO A 131 17.15 -2.10 -5.61
N THR A 132 17.03 -2.72 -6.80
CA THR A 132 17.42 -2.09 -8.06
C THR A 132 16.27 -1.35 -8.76
N ASN A 133 15.02 -1.55 -8.33
CA ASN A 133 13.86 -0.86 -8.89
C ASN A 133 13.01 -0.10 -7.85
N GLY A 134 13.61 0.19 -6.69
CA GLY A 134 13.05 1.14 -5.72
C GLY A 134 12.13 0.52 -4.67
N CYS A 135 12.49 -0.63 -4.10
CA CYS A 135 11.77 -1.19 -2.96
C CYS A 135 11.73 -0.25 -1.75
N MET A 136 10.76 -0.49 -0.87
CA MET A 136 10.66 0.22 0.39
C MET A 136 11.87 -0.09 1.29
N SER A 137 12.18 0.85 2.17
CA SER A 137 13.07 0.65 3.32
C SER A 137 12.36 1.14 4.56
N MET A 138 12.41 0.35 5.62
CA MET A 138 11.77 0.62 6.90
C MET A 138 12.83 0.57 8.00
N ILE A 139 12.66 1.37 9.06
CA ILE A 139 13.52 1.34 10.25
C ILE A 139 12.74 0.62 11.36
N PRO A 140 13.13 -0.61 11.75
CA PRO A 140 12.43 -1.35 12.80
C PRO A 140 12.34 -0.56 14.11
N GLY A 141 11.14 -0.50 14.67
CA GLY A 141 10.85 0.14 15.97
C GLY A 141 10.74 1.66 15.92
N SER A 142 10.86 2.30 14.75
CA SER A 142 10.80 3.76 14.60
C SER A 142 9.42 4.40 14.82
N HIS A 143 8.38 3.59 15.03
CA HIS A 143 7.03 4.03 15.38
C HIS A 143 6.81 4.30 16.87
N LYS A 144 7.82 3.98 17.72
CA LYS A 144 7.77 4.12 19.19
C LYS A 144 8.29 5.48 19.67
#